data_AF-A0A2G6H4A6-F1
#
_entry.id   AF-A0A2G6H4A6-F1
#
_cell.length_a   1.000
_cell.length_b   1.000
_cell.length_c   1.000
_cell.angle_alpha   90.00
_cell.angle_beta   90.00
_cell.angle_gamma   90.00
#
_symmetry.space_group_name_H-M   'P 1'
#
loop_
_entity.id
_entity.type
_entity.pdbx_description
1 polymer ?
#
loop_
_entity_poly.entity_id
_entity_poly.type
_entity_poly.pdbx_seq_one_letter_code
_entity_poly.pdbx_strand_id
1 'polypeptide(L)'
;MYKNLKIGTNIIHYKYSNSFQKGNSLSDLYDFKGRNGLNYSLYANYRYDRIYGFTELSFDKERAKAVLAGILLNASERLQFSMLYRDFARNYQGLYSAGFGDKSGTKNERGWYLGMEILPLAKWKLSAYFDMYEFSWLRQSVDAPSRGNDYKIRVEYLYSDKLDGYLQFYQESNQKNTKKPVAVRFLTKEKRTKLR
;
A
#
# COMPACT_ATOMS: atom_id res chain seq x y z
N MET A 1 -2.71 33.95 -2.11
CA MET A 1 -1.87 33.33 -1.06
C MET A 1 -2.07 31.82 -1.13
N TYR A 2 -1.18 31.07 -1.79
CA TYR A 2 -1.32 29.62 -1.86
C TYR A 2 -1.10 29.04 -0.46
N LYS A 3 -2.11 28.39 0.12
CA LYS A 3 -1.97 27.69 1.40
C LYS A 3 -1.10 26.46 1.16
N ASN A 4 0.19 26.59 1.49
CA ASN A 4 1.19 25.53 1.37
C ASN A 4 0.92 24.36 2.33
N LEU A 5 0.16 24.58 3.40
CA LEU A 5 -0.23 23.56 4.38
C LEU A 5 -1.75 23.35 4.36
N LYS A 6 -2.17 22.09 4.30
CA LYS A 6 -3.56 21.66 4.46
C LYS A 6 -3.62 20.59 5.53
N ILE A 7 -4.41 20.82 6.57
CA ILE A 7 -4.70 19.84 7.62
C ILE A 7 -6.20 19.56 7.57
N GLY A 8 -6.58 18.32 7.80
CA GLY A 8 -7.98 17.93 7.90
C GLY A 8 -8.17 16.66 8.70
N THR A 9 -9.43 16.31 8.90
CA THR A 9 -9.84 15.09 9.60
C THR A 9 -10.96 14.42 8.84
N ASN A 10 -11.02 13.09 8.92
CA ASN A 10 -12.14 12.31 8.42
C ASN A 10 -12.71 11.49 9.57
N ILE A 11 -14.03 11.33 9.61
CA ILE A 11 -14.71 10.46 10.58
C ILE A 11 -15.75 9.65 9.83
N ILE A 12 -15.71 8.33 9.99
CA ILE A 12 -16.65 7.40 9.39
C ILE A 12 -17.21 6.53 10.50
N HIS A 13 -18.53 6.60 10.69
CA HIS A 13 -19.28 5.71 11.55
C HIS A 13 -20.20 4.86 10.68
N TYR A 14 -20.21 3.55 10.91
CA TYR A 14 -21.06 2.62 10.19
C TYR A 14 -21.81 1.70 11.16
N LYS A 15 -23.05 1.37 10.80
CA LYS A 15 -23.95 0.52 11.57
C LYS A 15 -24.64 -0.48 10.64
N TYR A 16 -24.58 -1.76 10.98
CA TYR A 16 -25.19 -2.85 10.24
C TYR A 16 -26.41 -3.40 10.99
N SER A 17 -27.37 -3.95 10.24
CA SER A 17 -28.55 -4.62 10.80
C SER A 17 -28.18 -5.91 11.53
N ASN A 18 -27.25 -6.68 10.96
CA ASN A 18 -26.74 -7.94 11.51
C ASN A 18 -25.30 -7.80 12.00
N SER A 19 -24.91 -8.67 12.95
CA SER A 19 -23.54 -8.70 13.44
C SER A 19 -22.64 -9.37 12.41
N PHE A 20 -21.59 -8.69 11.98
CA PHE A 20 -20.53 -9.30 11.20
C PHE A 20 -19.66 -10.16 12.12
N GLN A 21 -19.44 -11.40 11.71
CA GLN A 21 -18.46 -12.28 12.31
C GLN A 21 -17.79 -13.03 11.17
N LYS A 22 -16.50 -12.76 10.96
CA LYS A 22 -15.68 -13.61 10.10
C LYS A 22 -15.45 -14.96 10.76
N GLY A 23 -15.06 -15.96 9.96
CA GLY A 23 -14.90 -17.34 10.39
C GLY A 23 -13.93 -17.53 11.56
N ASN A 24 -13.84 -18.75 12.06
CA ASN A 24 -13.04 -19.09 13.26
C ASN A 24 -11.56 -19.36 12.94
N SER A 25 -11.03 -18.83 11.84
CA SER A 25 -9.61 -19.02 11.49
C SER A 25 -8.70 -18.10 12.32
N LEU A 26 -7.47 -18.53 12.61
CA LEU A 26 -6.47 -17.69 13.29
C LEU A 26 -6.15 -16.41 12.51
N SER A 27 -6.29 -16.42 11.18
CA SER A 27 -6.15 -15.23 10.34
C SER A 27 -7.26 -14.19 10.56
N ASP A 28 -8.43 -14.60 11.04
CA ASP A 28 -9.58 -13.71 11.26
C ASP A 28 -9.61 -13.12 12.69
N LEU A 29 -8.61 -13.41 13.52
CA LEU A 29 -8.59 -13.00 14.94
C LEU A 29 -8.81 -11.49 15.12
N TYR A 30 -8.16 -10.69 14.28
CA TYR A 30 -8.14 -9.24 14.34
C TYR A 30 -9.13 -8.55 13.39
N ASP A 31 -9.94 -9.34 12.68
CA ASP A 31 -10.91 -8.79 11.74
C ASP A 31 -12.10 -8.19 12.47
N PHE A 32 -12.76 -7.23 11.81
CA PHE A 32 -13.91 -6.55 12.36
C PHE A 32 -15.00 -7.54 12.79
N LYS A 33 -15.45 -7.39 14.04
CA LYS A 33 -16.53 -8.17 14.64
C LYS A 33 -17.54 -7.22 15.27
N GLY A 34 -18.82 -7.43 14.96
CA GLY A 34 -19.91 -6.66 15.55
C GLY A 34 -20.80 -5.96 14.54
N ARG A 35 -21.62 -5.04 15.06
CA ARG A 35 -22.65 -4.30 14.29
C ARG A 35 -22.29 -2.86 14.03
N ASN A 36 -21.37 -2.28 14.79
CA ASN A 36 -20.99 -0.88 14.66
C ASN A 36 -19.47 -0.74 14.63
N GLY A 37 -19.00 0.25 13.88
CA GLY A 37 -17.60 0.63 13.87
C GLY A 37 -17.44 2.11 13.63
N LEU A 38 -16.29 2.60 14.05
CA LEU A 38 -15.90 3.99 13.95
C LEU A 38 -14.44 4.00 13.50
N ASN A 39 -14.15 4.79 12.49
CA ASN A 39 -12.81 5.16 12.11
C ASN A 39 -12.70 6.68 12.09
N TYR A 40 -11.58 7.20 12.55
CA TYR A 40 -11.28 8.62 12.45
C TYR A 40 -9.82 8.81 12.03
N SER A 41 -9.55 9.82 11.23
CA SER A 41 -8.20 10.12 10.76
C SER A 41 -7.88 11.60 10.84
N LEU A 42 -6.59 11.89 10.95
CA LEU A 42 -6.02 13.22 10.83
C LEU A 42 -5.01 13.18 9.69
N TYR A 43 -5.18 14.06 8.70
CA TYR A 43 -4.26 14.14 7.57
C TYR A 43 -3.64 15.53 7.47
N ALA A 44 -2.41 15.58 6.98
CA ALA A 44 -1.70 16.80 6.67
C ALA A 44 -1.00 16.67 5.32
N ASN A 45 -1.09 17.71 4.50
CA ASN A 45 -0.38 17.83 3.24
C ASN A 45 0.39 19.15 3.25
N TYR A 46 1.64 19.12 2.81
CA TYR A 46 2.50 20.29 2.75
C TYR A 46 3.23 20.35 1.41
N ARG A 47 3.18 21.51 0.75
CA ARG A 47 3.92 21.78 -0.48
C ARG A 47 4.96 22.86 -0.22
N TYR A 48 6.21 22.57 -0.54
CA TYR A 48 7.31 23.52 -0.50
C TYR A 48 8.17 23.38 -1.75
N ASP A 49 8.12 24.39 -2.62
CA ASP A 49 8.81 24.39 -3.92
C ASP A 49 8.55 23.09 -4.71
N ARG A 50 9.60 22.29 -4.94
CA ARG A 50 9.57 21.02 -5.67
C ARG A 50 9.17 19.82 -4.83
N ILE A 51 8.85 20.01 -3.55
CA ILE A 51 8.55 18.95 -2.58
C ILE A 51 7.07 19.01 -2.21
N TYR A 52 6.41 17.84 -2.29
CA TYR A 52 5.07 17.63 -1.78
C TYR A 52 5.08 16.48 -0.77
N GLY A 53 4.84 16.80 0.50
CA GLY A 53 4.69 15.84 1.58
C GLY A 53 3.24 15.62 1.96
N PHE A 54 2.90 14.39 2.34
CA PHE A 54 1.58 14.02 2.84
C PHE A 54 1.70 13.00 3.96
N THR A 55 0.76 13.03 4.89
CA THR A 55 0.64 12.04 5.95
C THR A 55 -0.81 11.91 6.39
N GLU A 56 -1.19 10.70 6.78
CA GLU A 56 -2.46 10.38 7.38
C GLU A 56 -2.24 9.41 8.55
N LEU A 57 -2.80 9.78 9.70
CA LEU A 57 -2.85 8.97 10.90
C LEU A 57 -4.31 8.65 11.19
N SER A 58 -4.63 7.36 11.20
CA SER A 58 -5.98 6.83 11.35
C SER A 58 -6.08 5.95 12.58
N PHE A 59 -7.25 5.95 13.19
CA PHE A 59 -7.59 5.16 14.34
C PHE A 59 -8.96 4.51 14.16
N ASP A 60 -9.15 3.34 14.75
CA ASP A 60 -10.47 2.71 14.87
C ASP A 60 -11.07 2.89 16.26
N LYS A 61 -12.28 2.33 16.44
CA LYS A 61 -13.01 2.32 17.70
C LYS A 61 -12.20 1.72 18.86
N GLU A 62 -11.38 0.71 18.57
CA GLU A 62 -10.54 0.01 19.55
C GLU A 62 -9.15 0.66 19.71
N ARG A 63 -8.97 1.87 19.15
CA ARG A 63 -7.73 2.68 19.18
C ARG A 63 -6.54 2.03 18.48
N ALA A 64 -6.76 1.01 17.65
CA ALA A 64 -5.72 0.52 16.77
C ALA A 64 -5.37 1.61 15.76
N LYS A 65 -4.12 1.65 15.31
CA LYS A 65 -3.58 2.73 14.47
C LYS A 65 -3.24 2.25 13.06
N ALA A 66 -3.39 3.13 12.09
CA ALA A 66 -2.86 3.00 10.75
C ALA A 66 -2.20 4.32 10.33
N VAL A 67 -0.96 4.24 9.87
CA VAL A 67 -0.17 5.40 9.46
C VAL A 67 0.24 5.24 8.01
N LEU A 68 0.16 6.33 7.25
CA LEU A 68 0.70 6.43 5.91
C LEU A 68 1.33 7.81 5.75
N ALA A 69 2.56 7.86 5.26
CA ALA A 69 3.26 9.11 5.00
C ALA A 69 4.06 9.00 3.71
N GLY A 70 4.22 10.09 2.98
CA GLY A 70 5.01 10.08 1.76
C GLY A 70 5.45 11.46 1.32
N ILE A 71 6.41 11.44 0.40
CA ILE A 71 7.03 12.61 -0.19
C ILE A 71 7.14 12.38 -1.69
N LEU A 72 6.79 13.40 -2.46
CA LEU A 72 7.08 13.52 -3.88
C LEU A 72 8.08 14.66 -4.07
N LEU A 73 9.16 14.39 -4.80
CA LEU A 73 10.18 15.38 -5.15
C LEU A 73 10.25 15.51 -6.66
N ASN A 74 9.93 16.69 -7.18
CA ASN A 74 10.13 17.05 -8.58
C ASN A 74 11.55 17.61 -8.75
N ALA A 75 12.56 16.74 -8.85
CA ALA A 75 13.96 17.16 -8.96
C ALA A 75 14.20 18.08 -10.18
N SER A 76 13.48 17.85 -11.28
CA SER A 76 13.40 18.75 -12.45
C SER A 76 12.05 18.59 -13.16
N GLU A 77 11.82 19.36 -14.23
CA GLU A 77 10.63 19.18 -15.11
C GLU A 77 10.55 17.79 -15.76
N ARG A 78 11.65 17.02 -15.71
CA ARG A 78 11.77 15.71 -16.35
C ARG A 78 12.13 14.60 -15.39
N LEU A 79 12.25 14.86 -14.09
CA LEU A 79 12.67 13.86 -13.11
C LEU A 79 11.89 14.04 -11.81
N GLN A 80 11.16 12.99 -11.44
CA GLN A 80 10.38 12.92 -10.22
C GLN A 80 10.78 11.69 -9.40
N PHE A 81 10.86 11.86 -8.09
CA PHE A 81 11.00 10.79 -7.12
C PHE A 81 9.79 10.73 -6.21
N SER A 82 9.47 9.53 -5.75
CA SER A 82 8.43 9.29 -4.75
C SER A 82 8.93 8.33 -3.68
N MET A 83 8.56 8.61 -2.44
CA MET A 83 8.81 7.75 -1.29
C MET A 83 7.55 7.69 -0.45
N LEU A 84 7.15 6.51 -0.03
CA LEU A 84 6.00 6.31 0.84
C LEU A 84 6.34 5.26 1.90
N TYR A 85 5.93 5.55 3.12
CA TYR A 85 5.95 4.65 4.25
C TYR A 85 4.52 4.34 4.69
N ARG A 86 4.28 3.10 5.09
CA ARG A 86 3.02 2.67 5.69
C ARG A 86 3.27 1.77 6.89
N ASP A 87 2.43 1.90 7.90
CA ASP A 87 2.35 1.02 9.07
C ASP A 87 0.90 0.88 9.51
N PHE A 88 0.28 -0.23 9.11
CA PHE A 88 -1.09 -0.59 9.43
C PHE A 88 -1.08 -1.68 10.49
N ALA A 89 -1.56 -1.35 11.70
CA ALA A 89 -1.60 -2.32 12.77
C ALA A 89 -2.46 -3.54 12.39
N ARG A 90 -2.06 -4.72 12.87
CA ARG A 90 -2.81 -5.97 12.60
C ARG A 90 -4.25 -5.93 13.10
N ASN A 91 -4.49 -5.19 14.18
CA ASN A 91 -5.79 -5.02 14.83
C ASN A 91 -6.56 -3.78 14.35
N TYR A 92 -6.06 -3.04 13.35
CA TYR A 92 -6.79 -1.91 12.79
C TYR A 92 -7.93 -2.36 11.89
N GLN A 93 -9.13 -1.89 12.20
CA GLN A 93 -10.38 -2.28 11.55
C GLN A 93 -10.96 -1.13 10.72
N GLY A 94 -10.39 -0.88 9.54
CA GLY A 94 -10.92 0.10 8.58
C GLY A 94 -11.69 -0.57 7.42
N LEU A 95 -12.98 -0.87 7.60
CA LEU A 95 -13.78 -1.55 6.56
C LEU A 95 -13.89 -0.76 5.25
N TYR A 96 -13.99 0.56 5.35
CA TYR A 96 -14.10 1.48 4.21
C TYR A 96 -12.80 2.23 3.95
N SER A 97 -11.68 1.66 4.39
CA SER A 97 -10.36 2.26 4.20
C SER A 97 -9.69 1.72 2.93
N ALA A 98 -9.04 2.60 2.19
CA ALA A 98 -8.33 2.27 0.94
C ALA A 98 -6.93 2.91 0.93
N GLY A 99 -6.14 2.62 1.97
CA GLY A 99 -4.75 3.05 2.04
C GLY A 99 -3.88 2.36 0.98
N PHE A 100 -2.81 3.03 0.56
CA PHE A 100 -1.82 2.45 -0.35
C PHE A 100 -1.16 1.22 0.29
N GLY A 101 -1.11 0.09 -0.42
CA GLY A 101 -0.49 -1.15 0.03
C GLY A 101 -0.52 -2.27 -1.02
N ASP A 102 0.16 -3.38 -0.73
CA ASP A 102 0.24 -4.58 -1.61
C ASP A 102 -1.09 -5.34 -1.70
N LYS A 103 -1.94 -5.18 -0.68
CA LYS A 103 -3.25 -5.82 -0.61
C LYS A 103 -4.36 -4.79 -0.44
N SER A 104 -5.57 -5.19 -0.81
CA SER A 104 -6.75 -4.37 -0.60
C SER A 104 -7.05 -4.25 0.91
N GLY A 105 -7.22 -3.01 1.36
CA GLY A 105 -7.53 -2.67 2.76
C GLY A 105 -6.31 -2.18 3.54
N THR A 106 -6.57 -1.34 4.54
CA THR A 106 -5.53 -0.64 5.32
C THR A 106 -5.21 -1.38 6.61
N LYS A 107 -4.78 -2.65 6.57
CA LYS A 107 -4.53 -3.43 7.80
C LYS A 107 -3.36 -4.39 7.67
N ASN A 108 -2.74 -4.70 8.81
CA ASN A 108 -1.73 -5.75 8.94
C ASN A 108 -0.55 -5.63 7.96
N GLU A 109 -0.13 -4.43 7.60
CA GLU A 109 0.91 -4.24 6.58
C GLU A 109 1.81 -3.07 6.96
N ARG A 110 3.12 -3.30 6.96
CA ARG A 110 4.13 -2.24 7.04
C ARG A 110 5.02 -2.30 5.82
N GLY A 111 5.42 -1.17 5.29
CA GLY A 111 6.22 -1.19 4.07
C GLY A 111 6.75 0.16 3.63
N TRP A 112 7.66 0.09 2.67
CA TRP A 112 8.26 1.21 1.98
C TRP A 112 8.05 1.06 0.49
N TYR A 113 7.66 2.15 -0.15
CA TYR A 113 7.58 2.27 -1.58
C TYR A 113 8.55 3.36 -2.04
N LEU A 114 9.34 3.05 -3.05
CA LEU A 114 10.24 3.98 -3.72
C LEU A 114 9.90 3.99 -5.20
N GLY A 115 9.66 5.17 -5.76
CA GLY A 115 9.37 5.35 -7.17
C GLY A 115 10.24 6.43 -7.80
N MET A 116 10.45 6.27 -9.10
CA MET A 116 11.13 7.24 -9.95
C MET A 116 10.41 7.30 -11.29
N GLU A 117 10.24 8.50 -11.80
CA GLU A 117 9.80 8.76 -13.17
C GLU A 117 10.74 9.76 -13.83
N ILE A 118 11.19 9.46 -15.05
CA ILE A 118 12.07 10.32 -15.82
C ILE A 118 11.63 10.41 -17.28
N LEU A 119 11.76 11.60 -17.85
CA LEU A 119 11.59 11.89 -19.28
C LEU A 119 12.97 12.10 -19.92
N PRO A 120 13.71 11.03 -20.27
CA PRO A 120 15.09 11.16 -20.74
C PRO A 120 15.19 11.92 -22.07
N LEU A 121 14.19 11.76 -22.93
CA LEU A 121 14.09 12.39 -24.25
C LEU A 121 12.65 12.85 -24.48
N ALA A 122 12.44 13.73 -25.46
CA ALA A 122 11.09 14.04 -25.92
C ALA A 122 10.37 12.75 -26.30
N LYS A 123 9.12 12.60 -25.84
CA LYS A 123 8.25 11.43 -26.08
C LYS A 123 8.67 10.12 -25.41
N TRP A 124 9.72 10.07 -24.59
CA TRP A 124 10.07 8.87 -23.83
C TRP A 124 9.83 9.08 -22.35
N LYS A 125 9.16 8.13 -21.71
CA LYS A 125 8.95 8.11 -20.25
C LYS A 125 9.45 6.78 -19.70
N LEU A 126 10.36 6.85 -18.75
CA LEU A 126 10.83 5.71 -17.98
C LEU A 126 10.28 5.83 -16.57
N SER A 127 9.61 4.80 -16.08
CA SER A 127 9.16 4.70 -14.71
C SER A 127 9.68 3.43 -14.06
N ALA A 128 10.07 3.52 -12.80
CA ALA A 128 10.50 2.39 -12.00
C ALA A 128 9.99 2.53 -10.57
N TYR A 129 9.68 1.41 -9.94
CA TYR A 129 9.41 1.39 -8.51
C TYR A 129 9.92 0.11 -7.85
N PHE A 130 10.09 0.21 -6.54
CA PHE A 130 10.39 -0.89 -5.64
C PHE A 130 9.51 -0.76 -4.39
N ASP A 131 8.72 -1.80 -4.09
CA ASP A 131 7.94 -1.90 -2.86
C ASP A 131 8.49 -3.03 -1.99
N MET A 132 8.66 -2.75 -0.70
CA MET A 132 9.04 -3.73 0.31
C MET A 132 7.98 -3.72 1.41
N TYR A 133 7.43 -4.88 1.70
CA TYR A 133 6.33 -4.99 2.65
C TYR A 133 6.45 -6.21 3.58
N GLU A 134 5.82 -6.09 4.74
CA GLU A 134 5.75 -7.12 5.76
C GLU A 134 4.36 -7.13 6.38
N PHE A 135 3.83 -8.34 6.53
CA PHE A 135 2.60 -8.63 7.25
C PHE A 135 2.94 -9.25 8.60
N SER A 136 2.61 -8.52 9.67
CA SER A 136 2.97 -8.90 11.05
C SER A 136 2.06 -10.00 11.64
N TRP A 137 0.96 -10.31 10.96
CA TRP A 137 0.02 -11.36 11.31
C TRP A 137 -0.29 -12.26 10.12
N LEU A 138 -0.87 -13.42 10.42
CA LEU A 138 -1.34 -14.43 9.50
C LEU A 138 -2.22 -13.82 8.40
N ARG A 139 -2.14 -14.40 7.22
CA ARG A 139 -3.01 -14.05 6.09
C ARG A 139 -3.68 -15.31 5.57
N GLN A 140 -4.70 -15.12 4.74
CA GLN A 140 -5.30 -16.23 4.01
C GLN A 140 -4.19 -16.97 3.23
N SER A 141 -4.06 -18.28 3.49
CA SER A 141 -3.04 -19.16 2.89
C SER A 141 -1.58 -18.88 3.28
N VAL A 142 -1.35 -18.09 4.35
CA VAL A 142 -0.02 -17.82 4.90
C VAL A 142 -0.08 -17.89 6.43
N ASP A 143 0.45 -18.97 6.99
CA ASP A 143 0.25 -19.36 8.40
C ASP A 143 1.36 -18.81 9.32
N ALA A 144 2.07 -17.76 8.90
CA ALA A 144 3.05 -17.04 9.71
C ALA A 144 3.23 -15.58 9.23
N PRO A 145 3.81 -14.69 10.07
CA PRO A 145 4.28 -13.38 9.62
C PRO A 145 5.15 -13.51 8.37
N SER A 146 4.87 -12.68 7.36
CA SER A 146 5.45 -12.86 6.02
C SER A 146 5.93 -11.56 5.42
N ARG A 147 6.92 -11.65 4.55
CA ARG A 147 7.53 -10.51 3.86
C ARG A 147 7.47 -10.73 2.36
N GLY A 148 7.51 -9.63 1.63
CA GLY A 148 7.65 -9.65 0.19
C GLY A 148 8.20 -8.34 -0.33
N ASN A 149 8.53 -8.37 -1.60
CA ASN A 149 8.86 -7.19 -2.36
C ASN A 149 8.41 -7.36 -3.80
N ASP A 150 8.20 -6.25 -4.47
CA ASP A 150 8.06 -6.23 -5.92
C ASP A 150 8.82 -5.04 -6.49
N TYR A 151 9.14 -5.15 -7.77
CA TYR A 151 9.68 -4.05 -8.53
C TYR A 151 9.15 -4.09 -9.95
N LYS A 152 9.06 -2.92 -10.54
CA LYS A 152 8.60 -2.73 -11.91
C LYS A 152 9.48 -1.71 -12.59
N ILE A 153 9.77 -1.96 -13.85
CA ILE A 153 10.39 -1.01 -14.76
C ILE A 153 9.50 -0.94 -16.01
N ARG A 154 9.16 0.26 -16.43
CA ARG A 154 8.31 0.50 -17.60
C ARG A 154 8.91 1.60 -18.45
N VAL A 155 9.07 1.31 -19.74
CA VAL A 155 9.48 2.26 -20.77
C VAL A 155 8.27 2.52 -21.64
N GLU A 156 7.88 3.78 -21.78
CA GLU A 156 6.73 4.21 -22.57
C GLU A 156 7.19 5.20 -23.65
N TYR A 157 6.69 5.01 -24.87
CA TYR A 157 6.86 5.92 -26.00
C TYR A 157 5.54 6.64 -26.27
N LEU A 158 5.54 7.94 -26.03
CA LEU A 158 4.41 8.86 -26.12
C LEU A 158 4.34 9.42 -27.55
N TYR A 159 3.80 8.64 -28.50
CA TYR A 159 3.78 9.05 -29.91
C TYR A 159 2.78 10.20 -30.16
N SER A 160 1.55 10.06 -29.65
CA SER A 160 0.47 11.07 -29.66
C SER A 160 -0.55 10.80 -28.55
N ASP A 161 -1.51 11.71 -28.31
CA ASP A 161 -2.61 11.50 -27.34
C ASP A 161 -3.49 10.27 -27.65
N LYS A 162 -3.39 9.71 -28.86
CA LYS A 162 -4.22 8.59 -29.34
C LYS A 162 -3.45 7.28 -29.46
N LEU A 163 -2.12 7.30 -29.34
CA LEU A 163 -1.28 6.13 -29.54
C LEU A 163 -0.02 6.22 -28.69
N ASP A 164 0.09 5.31 -27.74
CA ASP A 164 1.23 5.08 -26.89
C ASP A 164 1.66 3.61 -26.96
N GLY A 165 2.96 3.36 -26.89
CA GLY A 165 3.54 2.02 -26.82
C GLY A 165 4.36 1.87 -25.54
N TYR A 166 4.39 0.66 -24.97
CA TYR A 166 5.21 0.43 -23.78
C TYR A 166 5.85 -0.95 -23.75
N LEU A 167 6.95 -1.05 -23.03
CA LEU A 167 7.58 -2.29 -22.60
C LEU A 167 7.67 -2.27 -21.07
N GLN A 168 7.23 -3.35 -20.42
CA GLN A 168 7.18 -3.44 -18.96
C GLN A 168 7.77 -4.75 -18.44
N PHE A 169 8.72 -4.62 -17.54
CA PHE A 169 9.22 -5.70 -16.70
C PHE A 169 8.64 -5.58 -15.29
N TYR A 170 8.14 -6.69 -14.74
CA TYR A 170 7.67 -6.78 -13.36
C TYR A 170 8.16 -8.07 -12.70
N GLN A 171 8.65 -7.95 -11.48
CA GLN A 171 8.95 -9.11 -10.64
C GLN A 171 8.44 -8.90 -9.22
N GLU A 172 7.93 -9.96 -8.63
CA GLU A 172 7.48 -10.03 -7.26
C GLU A 172 8.10 -11.25 -6.58
N SER A 173 8.58 -11.06 -5.35
CA SER A 173 8.94 -12.15 -4.46
C SER A 173 8.13 -12.05 -3.18
N ASN A 174 7.39 -13.11 -2.85
CA ASN A 174 6.59 -13.17 -1.63
C ASN A 174 6.81 -14.51 -0.92
N GLN A 175 6.45 -14.56 0.36
CA GLN A 175 6.47 -15.78 1.14
C GLN A 175 5.08 -16.42 1.19
N LYS A 176 5.02 -17.73 0.91
CA LYS A 176 3.81 -18.55 1.04
C LYS A 176 4.10 -19.85 1.78
N ASN A 177 3.06 -20.47 2.31
CA ASN A 177 3.16 -21.79 2.94
C ASN A 177 3.72 -22.83 1.95
N THR A 178 4.59 -23.70 2.45
CA THR A 178 5.09 -24.85 1.68
C THR A 178 3.93 -25.73 1.20
N LYS A 179 4.04 -26.23 -0.03
CA LYS A 179 3.08 -27.18 -0.62
C LYS A 179 3.38 -28.63 -0.21
N LYS A 180 4.51 -28.89 0.46
CA LYS A 180 4.88 -30.24 0.92
C LYS A 180 3.94 -30.69 2.06
N PRO A 181 3.54 -31.96 2.10
CA PRO A 181 2.72 -32.50 3.19
C PRO A 181 3.60 -32.67 4.44
N VAL A 182 3.71 -31.59 5.23
CA VAL A 182 4.44 -31.57 6.51
C VAL A 182 3.50 -31.14 7.63
N ALA A 183 3.73 -31.63 8.85
CA ALA A 183 2.91 -31.33 10.02
C ALA A 183 2.85 -29.82 10.35
N VAL A 184 3.93 -29.09 10.07
CA VAL A 184 4.00 -27.63 10.19
C VAL A 184 4.40 -27.02 8.85
N ARG A 185 3.53 -26.20 8.27
CA ARG A 185 3.81 -25.51 7.00
C ARG A 185 4.71 -24.30 7.22
N PHE A 186 5.98 -24.43 6.86
CA PHE A 186 6.93 -23.30 6.89
C PHE A 186 6.81 -22.43 5.64
N LEU A 187 7.27 -21.18 5.76
CA LEU A 187 7.25 -20.21 4.66
C LEU A 187 8.37 -20.48 3.65
N THR A 188 8.00 -20.54 2.38
CA THR A 188 8.93 -20.63 1.24
C THR A 188 8.79 -19.39 0.35
N LYS A 189 9.92 -18.90 -0.18
CA LYS A 189 9.90 -17.79 -1.14
C LYS A 189 9.35 -18.29 -2.49
N GLU A 190 8.36 -17.58 -3.01
CA GLU A 190 7.87 -17.72 -4.36
C GLU A 190 8.28 -16.47 -5.15
N LYS A 191 8.62 -16.65 -6.43
CA LYS A 191 8.96 -15.55 -7.35
C LYS A 191 8.03 -15.60 -8.55
N ARG A 192 7.56 -14.44 -8.97
CA ARG A 192 6.71 -14.27 -10.16
C ARG A 192 7.30 -13.16 -11.02
N THR A 193 7.58 -13.48 -12.27
CA THR A 193 8.09 -12.52 -13.27
C THR A 193 7.05 -12.36 -14.39
N LYS A 194 6.86 -11.13 -14.87
CA LYS A 194 5.99 -10.80 -16.00
C LYS A 194 6.72 -9.83 -16.93
N LEU A 195 6.65 -10.10 -18.23
CA LEU A 195 7.05 -9.20 -19.29
C LEU A 195 5.79 -8.87 -20.10
N ARG A 196 5.55 -7.59 -20.37
CA ARG A 196 4.41 -7.10 -21.16
C ARG A 196 4.87 -6.05 -22.15
#